data_AF-A0A940C1J5-F1
#
_entry.id   AF-A0A940C1J5-F1
#
_cell.length_a   1.000
_cell.length_b   1.000
_cell.length_c   1.000
_cell.angle_alpha   90.00
_cell.angle_beta   90.00
_cell.angle_gamma   90.00
#
_symmetry.space_group_name_H-M   'P 1'
#
loop_
_entity.id
_entity.type
_entity.pdbx_description
1 polymer ?
#
loop_
_entity_poly.entity_id
_entity_poly.type
_entity_poly.pdbx_seq_one_letter_code
_entity_poly.pdbx_strand_id
1 'polypeptide(L)' 'MAGRSKHDLKYNSSGCLDITAYEALRRVQKEERRQIISEMSEIARRHGYRIVSRIKLKEMDT' A
#
# COMPACT_ATOMS: atom_id res chain seq x y z
N MET A 1 -1.59 -21.30 -22.01
CA MET A 1 -1.93 -20.26 -21.03
C MET A 1 -1.75 -20.83 -19.64
N ALA A 2 -0.80 -20.33 -18.85
CA ALA A 2 -0.65 -20.72 -17.44
C ALA A 2 -0.51 -19.43 -16.62
N GLY A 3 -1.55 -19.13 -15.83
CA GLY A 3 -1.59 -17.94 -14.98
C GLY A 3 -0.46 -17.99 -13.95
N ARG A 4 0.36 -16.93 -13.90
CA ARG A 4 1.31 -16.74 -12.80
C ARG A 4 0.52 -16.78 -11.49
N SER A 5 0.79 -17.80 -10.66
CA SER A 5 0.31 -17.84 -9.28
C SER A 5 0.73 -16.54 -8.61
N LYS A 6 -0.23 -15.77 -8.10
CA LYS A 6 0.04 -14.62 -7.24
C LYS A 6 0.87 -15.16 -6.07
N HIS A 7 2.17 -14.84 -6.04
CA HIS A 7 3.02 -15.19 -4.92
C HIS A 7 2.39 -14.60 -3.67
N ASP A 8 1.88 -15.45 -2.78
CA ASP A 8 1.37 -14.99 -1.49
C ASP A 8 2.60 -14.46 -0.73
N LEU A 9 2.58 -13.15 -0.45
CA LEU A 9 3.68 -12.42 0.21
C LEU A 9 4.00 -12.98 1.61
N LYS A 10 3.17 -13.88 2.12
CA LYS A 10 3.38 -14.58 3.39
C LYS A 10 4.47 -15.66 3.32
N TYR A 11 4.86 -16.12 2.14
CA TYR A 11 5.89 -17.15 1.98
C TYR A 11 7.19 -16.57 1.46
N ASN A 12 8.30 -17.04 1.99
CA ASN A 12 9.63 -16.70 1.50
C ASN A 12 9.97 -17.46 0.20
N SER A 13 11.15 -17.21 -0.37
CA SER A 13 11.61 -17.81 -1.63
C SER A 13 11.74 -19.33 -1.59
N SER A 14 11.84 -19.93 -0.39
CA SER A 14 11.86 -21.38 -0.19
C SER A 14 10.47 -21.99 -0.03
N GLY A 15 9.41 -21.18 -0.07
CA GLY A 15 8.03 -21.61 0.15
C GLY A 15 7.67 -21.82 1.63
N CYS A 16 8.52 -21.38 2.56
CA CYS A 16 8.23 -21.41 3.99
C CYS A 16 7.48 -20.14 4.41
N LEU A 17 6.55 -20.28 5.37
CA LEU A 17 5.82 -19.15 5.92
C LEU A 17 6.78 -18.21 6.67
N ASP A 18 6.83 -16.95 6.26
CA ASP A 18 7.62 -15.90 6.88
C ASP A 18 6.72 -14.71 7.23
N ILE A 19 6.05 -14.83 8.37
CA ILE A 19 5.12 -13.81 8.88
C ILE A 19 5.87 -12.50 9.19
N THR A 20 7.11 -12.60 9.66
CA THR A 20 7.91 -11.44 10.04
C THR A 20 8.23 -10.57 8.83
N ALA A 21 8.73 -11.16 7.75
CA ALA A 21 8.98 -10.45 6.50
C ALA A 21 7.68 -9.86 5.91
N TYR A 22 6.60 -10.64 5.91
CA TYR A 22 5.29 -10.19 5.47
C TYR A 22 4.77 -8.97 6.25
N GLU A 23 4.85 -9.00 7.57
CA GLU A 23 4.42 -7.90 8.42
C GLU A 23 5.26 -6.65 8.22
N ALA A 24 6.58 -6.80 8.08
CA ALA A 24 7.49 -5.70 7.81
C ALA A 24 7.09 -4.99 6.51
N LEU A 25 6.93 -5.73 5.41
CA LEU A 25 6.48 -5.19 4.12
C LEU A 25 5.12 -4.50 4.23
N ARG A 26 4.15 -5.12 4.93
CA ARG A 26 2.82 -4.55 5.11
C ARG A 26 2.85 -3.25 5.92
N ARG A 27 3.75 -3.12 6.90
CA ARG A 27 3.94 -1.89 7.67
C ARG A 27 4.53 -0.79 6.81
N VAL A 28 5.55 -1.10 6.00
CA VAL A 28 6.16 -0.15 5.06
C VAL A 28 5.10 0.40 4.09
N GLN A 29 4.35 -0.48 3.41
CA GLN A 29 3.28 -0.07 2.49
C GLN A 29 2.19 0.76 3.17
N LYS A 30 1.86 0.45 4.43
CA LYS A 30 0.88 1.23 5.20
C LYS A 30 1.40 2.63 5.49
N GLU A 31 2.69 2.76 5.78
CA GLU A 31 3.31 4.05 6.08
C GLU A 31 3.43 4.93 4.84
N GLU A 32 3.84 4.36 3.70
CA GLU A 32 3.85 5.05 2.40
C GLU A 32 2.46 5.60 2.06
N ARG A 33 1.41 4.78 2.21
CA ARG A 33 0.02 5.22 1.97
C ARG A 33 -0.41 6.35 2.90
N ARG A 34 0.05 6.36 4.15
CA ARG A 34 -0.24 7.44 5.10
C ARG A 34 0.43 8.75 4.69
N GLN A 35 1.69 8.67 4.25
CA GLN A 35 2.43 9.83 3.77
C GLN A 35 1.71 10.49 2.59
N ILE A 36 1.31 9.70 1.59
CA ILE A 36 0.55 10.20 0.42
C ILE A 36 -0.74 10.90 0.84
N ILE A 37 -1.53 10.28 1.73
CA ILE A 37 -2.80 10.88 2.20
C ILE A 37 -2.54 12.16 2.99
N SER A 38 -1.48 12.20 3.80
CA SER A 38 -1.09 13.38 4.56
C SER A 38 -0.74 14.54 3.64
N GLU A 39 0.09 14.29 2.62
CA GLU A 39 0.49 15.27 1.63
C GLU A 39 -0.71 15.81 0.84
N MET A 40 -1.60 14.93 0.37
CA MET A 40 -2.86 15.33 -0.28
C MET A 40 -3.72 16.22 0.62
N SER A 41 -3.81 15.87 1.91
CA SER A 41 -4.59 16.64 2.89
C SER A 41 -4.00 18.02 3.14
N GLU A 42 -2.68 18.13 3.15
CA GLU A 42 -1.97 19.39 3.30
C GLU A 42 -2.13 20.28 2.06
N ILE A 43 -2.04 19.71 0.86
CA ILE A 43 -2.34 20.42 -0.40
C ILE A 43 -3.77 20.94 -0.39
N ALA A 44 -4.76 20.09 -0.10
CA ALA A 44 -6.16 20.51 -0.04
C ALA A 44 -6.35 21.68 0.94
N ARG A 45 -5.77 21.57 2.14
CA ARG A 45 -5.85 22.60 3.18
C ARG A 45 -5.24 23.93 2.71
N ARG A 46 -4.07 23.90 2.07
CA ARG A 46 -3.40 25.09 1.52
C ARG A 46 -4.26 25.82 0.49
N HIS A 47 -5.10 25.10 -0.25
CA HIS A 47 -6.02 25.67 -1.23
C HIS A 47 -7.43 25.97 -0.68
N GLY A 48 -7.65 25.85 0.63
CA GLY A 48 -8.95 26.13 1.26
C GLY A 48 -9.97 24.98 1.11
N TYR A 49 -9.53 23.79 0.72
CA TYR A 49 -10.38 22.61 0.59
C TYR A 49 -10.16 21.62 1.74
N ARG A 50 -11.20 20.83 2.06
CA ARG A 50 -11.12 19.71 3.00
C ARG A 50 -11.61 18.44 2.31
N ILE A 51 -10.84 17.36 2.45
CA ILE A 51 -11.29 16.03 2.05
C ILE A 51 -12.39 15.59 3.00
N VAL A 52 -13.60 15.37 2.48
CA VAL A 52 -14.78 14.95 3.26
C VAL A 52 -15.06 13.45 3.20
N SER A 53 -14.35 12.73 2.33
CA SER A 53 -14.60 11.31 2.03
C SER A 53 -13.31 10.50 2.05
N ARG A 54 -13.45 9.18 2.18
CA ARG A 54 -12.31 8.26 2.20
C ARG A 54 -11.58 8.26 0.86
N ILE A 55 -10.28 8.54 0.90
CA ILE A 55 -9.38 8.38 -0.26
C ILE A 55 -9.06 6.89 -0.46
N LYS A 56 -9.15 6.42 -1.71
CA LYS A 56 -8.74 5.08 -2.12
C LYS A 56 -7.52 5.20 -3.04
N LEU A 57 -6.43 4.56 -2.65
CA LEU A 57 -5.23 4.44 -3.48
C LEU A 57 -5.24 3.07 -4.15
N LYS A 58 -5.01 3.04 -5.47
CA LYS A 58 -4.85 1.83 -6.26
C LYS A 58 -3.53 1.98 -7.02
N GLU A 59 -2.72 0.93 -7.05
CA GLU A 59 -1.55 0.87 -7.92
C GLU A 59 -2.00 0.99 -9.37
N MET A 60 -1.23 1.71 -10.18
CA MET A 60 -1.46 1.78 -11.61
C MET A 60 -1.00 0.46 -12.24
N ASP A 61 -1.76 -0.03 -13.22
CA ASP A 61 -1.31 -1.15 -14.04
C ASP A 61 -0.20 -0.61 -14.97
N THR A 62 1.05 -0.99 -14.71
CA THR A 62 2.22 -0.71 -15.56
C THR A 62 2.56 -1.87 -16.48
#